data_AF-A0A382PSH4-F1
#
_entry.id   AF-A0A382PSH4-F1
#
_cell.length_a   1.000
_cell.length_b   1.000
_cell.length_c   1.000
_cell.angle_alpha   90.00
_cell.angle_beta   90.00
_cell.angle_gamma   90.00
#
_symmetry.space_group_name_H-M   'P 1'
#
loop_
_entity.id
_entity.type
_entity.pdbx_description
1 polymer ?
#
loop_
_entity_poly.entity_id
_entity_poly.type
_entity_poly.pdbx_seq_one_letter_code
_entity_poly.pdbx_strand_id
1 'polypeptide(L)'
;MMRQFTLAITLLCFVALGRAQTFESAATSAKSDLAKALAELSELEKKIADEKIPLARQLNTLESEVIAKRREHTDAKRLQDRKSVNLGKLKAEEKAFTDQNDYLRKTLLEEYIRRFETRIHASEKEQYQSIVKTARETNENPSSPAESVFTGQLIVVQAALDRLGNLLGGHTYDGTALNAEGIAERGKFAMIGPLVVFAGNDGKAGLAEQLRGSTDATLVNIGPEHQAGIIAVT
;
A
#
# COMPACT_ATOMS: atom_id res chain seq x y z
N MET A 1 114.29 56.41 33.74
CA MET A 1 113.12 56.40 32.85
C MET A 1 112.98 55.16 31.94
N MET A 2 113.79 54.10 32.08
CA MET A 2 113.77 52.94 31.15
C MET A 2 113.02 51.69 31.67
N ARG A 3 112.48 51.74 32.89
CA ARG A 3 111.85 50.59 33.57
C ARG A 3 110.31 50.56 33.44
N GLN A 4 109.70 51.62 32.89
CA GLN A 4 108.25 51.73 32.68
C GLN A 4 107.80 51.37 31.25
N PHE A 5 108.70 51.46 30.25
CA PHE A 5 108.38 51.11 28.86
C PHE A 5 108.35 49.60 28.59
N THR A 6 109.15 48.81 29.31
CA THR A 6 109.20 47.34 29.19
C THR A 6 107.98 46.64 29.79
N LEU A 7 107.31 47.27 30.77
CA LEU A 7 106.05 46.77 31.35
C LEU A 7 104.82 47.06 30.48
N ALA A 8 104.85 48.13 29.68
CA ALA A 8 103.75 48.50 28.79
C ALA A 8 103.69 47.61 27.53
N ILE A 9 104.85 47.17 27.01
CA ILE A 9 104.95 46.36 25.79
C ILE A 9 104.61 44.87 26.07
N THR A 10 104.93 44.35 27.24
CA THR A 10 104.53 42.99 27.66
C THR A 10 103.03 42.89 27.96
N LEU A 11 102.41 43.95 28.49
CA LEU A 11 100.96 44.01 28.72
C LEU A 11 100.16 44.05 27.39
N LEU A 12 100.69 44.74 26.37
CA LEU A 12 100.05 44.84 25.04
C LEU A 12 100.13 43.52 24.24
N CYS A 13 101.21 42.75 24.39
CA CYS A 13 101.33 41.42 23.79
C CYS A 13 100.41 40.38 24.45
N PHE A 14 100.19 40.45 25.77
CA PHE A 14 99.24 39.55 26.46
C PHE A 14 97.79 39.78 26.02
N VAL A 15 97.39 41.03 25.74
CA VAL A 15 96.04 41.34 25.24
C VAL A 15 95.84 40.92 23.78
N ALA A 16 96.88 41.00 22.94
CA ALA A 16 96.83 40.56 21.55
C ALA A 16 96.81 39.03 21.40
N LEU A 17 97.58 38.29 22.22
CA LEU A 17 97.55 36.82 22.25
C LEU A 17 96.24 36.28 22.83
N GLY A 18 95.68 36.94 23.86
CA GLY A 18 94.36 36.58 24.40
C GLY A 18 93.23 36.81 23.40
N ARG A 19 93.30 37.87 22.59
CA ARG A 19 92.31 38.17 21.53
C ARG A 19 92.42 37.23 20.32
N ALA A 20 93.63 36.81 19.93
CA ALA A 20 93.85 35.82 18.88
C ALA A 20 93.36 34.42 19.29
N GLN A 21 93.65 33.98 20.53
CA GLN A 21 93.10 32.73 21.08
C GLN A 21 91.57 32.76 21.19
N THR A 22 90.96 33.91 21.49
CA THR A 22 89.49 34.03 21.53
C THR A 22 88.84 34.02 20.14
N PHE A 23 89.53 34.50 19.10
CA PHE A 23 89.00 34.51 17.73
C PHE A 23 89.09 33.12 17.09
N GLU A 24 90.20 32.41 17.29
CA GLU A 24 90.36 31.02 16.87
C GLU A 24 89.34 30.11 17.58
N SER A 25 89.14 30.31 18.88
CA SER A 25 88.14 29.59 19.68
C SER A 25 86.70 29.91 19.23
N ALA A 26 86.37 31.19 18.97
CA ALA A 26 85.06 31.59 18.45
C ALA A 26 84.80 31.06 17.03
N ALA A 27 85.81 31.05 16.16
CA ALA A 27 85.71 30.48 14.82
C ALA A 27 85.53 28.95 14.86
N THR A 28 86.17 28.27 15.82
CA THR A 28 86.02 26.84 16.06
C THR A 28 84.63 26.50 16.63
N SER A 29 84.13 27.31 17.57
CA SER A 29 82.75 27.22 18.09
C SER A 29 81.72 27.43 16.97
N ALA A 30 81.88 28.47 16.15
CA ALA A 30 80.96 28.74 15.04
C ALA A 30 80.96 27.61 13.99
N LYS A 31 82.11 27.01 13.70
CA LYS A 31 82.19 25.80 12.85
C LYS A 31 81.50 24.60 13.49
N SER A 32 81.64 24.41 14.81
CA SER A 32 80.97 23.35 15.55
C SER A 32 79.45 23.54 15.57
N ASP A 33 78.98 24.77 15.78
CA ASP A 33 77.56 25.10 15.80
C ASP A 33 76.93 24.97 14.40
N LEU A 34 77.66 25.37 13.36
CA LEU A 34 77.28 25.10 11.96
C LEU A 34 77.18 23.59 11.70
N ALA A 35 78.17 22.80 12.15
CA ALA A 35 78.16 21.36 11.98
C ALA A 35 76.99 20.69 12.73
N LYS A 36 76.65 21.17 13.92
CA LYS A 36 75.46 20.75 14.67
C LYS A 36 74.17 21.11 13.93
N ALA A 37 74.01 22.35 13.49
CA ALA A 37 72.82 22.78 12.76
C ALA A 37 72.62 22.01 11.45
N LEU A 38 73.70 21.69 10.73
CA LEU A 38 73.66 20.85 9.53
C LEU A 38 73.27 19.40 9.86
N ALA A 39 73.76 18.85 10.98
CA ALA A 39 73.39 17.52 11.44
C ALA A 39 71.90 17.46 11.86
N GLU A 40 71.43 18.45 12.64
CA GLU A 40 70.02 18.59 13.06
C GLU A 40 69.09 18.79 11.85
N LEU A 41 69.49 19.60 10.86
CA LEU A 41 68.73 19.79 9.62
C LEU A 41 68.62 18.48 8.84
N SER A 42 69.73 17.75 8.69
CA SER A 42 69.76 16.43 8.04
C SER A 42 68.84 15.43 8.76
N GLU A 43 68.86 15.40 10.09
CA GLU A 43 67.98 14.53 10.88
C GLU A 43 66.49 14.89 10.71
N LEU A 44 66.18 16.19 10.70
CA LEU A 44 64.83 16.70 10.49
C LEU A 44 64.34 16.38 9.08
N GLU A 45 65.15 16.61 8.05
CA GLU A 45 64.81 16.28 6.65
C GLU A 45 64.53 14.79 6.48
N LYS A 46 65.36 13.94 7.11
CA LYS A 46 65.14 12.49 7.12
C LYS A 46 63.82 12.13 7.80
N LYS A 47 63.53 12.70 8.97
CA LYS A 47 62.27 12.48 9.69
C LYS A 47 61.05 12.93 8.89
N ILE A 48 61.13 14.09 8.24
CA ILE A 48 60.07 14.61 7.35
C ILE A 48 59.87 13.66 6.16
N ALA A 49 60.95 13.16 5.56
CA ALA A 49 60.85 12.20 4.46
C ALA A 49 60.21 10.87 4.90
N ASP A 50 60.59 10.37 6.07
CA ASP A 50 60.08 9.13 6.66
C ASP A 50 58.58 9.23 7.02
N GLU A 51 58.08 10.41 7.42
CA GLU A 51 56.67 10.65 7.75
C GLU A 51 55.80 11.03 6.53
N LYS A 52 56.36 11.76 5.55
CA LYS A 52 55.60 12.28 4.41
C LYS A 52 55.08 11.17 3.48
N ILE A 53 55.89 10.16 3.21
CA ILE A 53 55.49 9.03 2.35
C ILE A 53 54.32 8.24 2.94
N PRO A 54 54.35 7.77 4.21
CA PRO A 54 53.21 7.05 4.79
C PRO A 54 51.97 7.94 4.95
N LEU A 55 52.11 9.22 5.30
CA LEU A 55 50.97 10.15 5.36
C LEU A 55 50.31 10.34 4.00
N ALA A 56 51.09 10.49 2.92
CA ALA A 56 50.55 10.60 1.56
C ALA A 56 49.81 9.32 1.14
N ARG A 57 50.31 8.14 1.52
CA ARG A 57 49.63 6.85 1.26
C ARG A 57 48.31 6.74 2.03
N GLN A 58 48.31 7.13 3.30
CA GLN A 58 47.09 7.16 4.12
C GLN A 58 46.07 8.15 3.55
N LEU A 59 46.52 9.35 3.14
CA LEU A 59 45.66 10.35 2.51
C LEU A 59 45.00 9.80 1.25
N ASN A 60 45.78 9.23 0.33
CA ASN A 60 45.25 8.64 -0.92
C ASN A 60 44.26 7.50 -0.65
N THR A 61 44.51 6.70 0.39
CA THR A 61 43.62 5.61 0.81
C THR A 61 42.31 6.18 1.33
N LEU A 62 42.37 7.16 2.23
CA LEU A 62 41.20 7.80 2.82
C LEU A 62 40.39 8.56 1.77
N GLU A 63 41.04 9.23 0.82
CA GLU A 63 40.38 9.87 -0.32
C GLU A 63 39.63 8.83 -1.19
N SER A 64 40.26 7.67 -1.44
CA SER A 64 39.63 6.58 -2.18
C SER A 64 38.41 6.01 -1.44
N GLU A 65 38.51 5.83 -0.12
CA GLU A 65 37.41 5.40 0.74
C GLU A 65 36.26 6.42 0.76
N VAL A 66 36.56 7.72 0.86
CA VAL A 66 35.56 8.78 0.79
C VAL A 66 34.83 8.76 -0.56
N ILE A 67 35.56 8.57 -1.66
CA ILE A 67 34.95 8.43 -2.99
C ILE A 67 34.03 7.21 -3.05
N ALA A 68 34.47 6.06 -2.52
CA ALA A 68 33.66 4.85 -2.47
C ALA A 68 32.38 5.04 -1.63
N LYS A 69 32.52 5.60 -0.42
CA LYS A 69 31.38 5.88 0.48
C LYS A 69 30.40 6.88 -0.12
N ARG A 70 30.87 7.90 -0.84
CA ARG A 70 30.00 8.85 -1.57
C ARG A 70 29.21 8.17 -2.68
N ARG A 71 29.82 7.23 -3.41
CA ARG A 71 29.12 6.40 -4.42
C ARG A 71 28.05 5.53 -3.78
N GLU A 72 28.41 4.77 -2.74
CA GLU A 72 27.46 3.93 -1.98
C GLU A 72 26.26 4.74 -1.48
N HIS A 73 26.51 5.91 -0.88
CA HIS A 73 25.44 6.79 -0.41
C HIS A 73 24.54 7.28 -1.55
N THR A 74 25.12 7.66 -2.69
CA THR A 74 24.35 8.13 -3.84
C THR A 74 23.46 7.02 -4.40
N ASP A 75 23.96 5.79 -4.47
CA ASP A 75 23.20 4.64 -4.96
C ASP A 75 22.10 4.22 -3.98
N ALA A 76 22.40 4.22 -2.67
CA ALA A 76 21.41 4.01 -1.62
C ALA A 76 20.28 5.06 -1.68
N LYS A 77 20.63 6.34 -1.86
CA LYS A 77 19.66 7.43 -2.02
C LYS A 77 18.79 7.24 -3.26
N ARG A 78 19.38 6.91 -4.40
CA ARG A 78 18.62 6.60 -5.63
C ARG A 78 17.66 5.43 -5.44
N LEU A 79 18.08 4.39 -4.71
CA LEU A 79 17.21 3.25 -4.39
C LEU A 79 16.05 3.67 -3.49
N GLN A 80 16.31 4.48 -2.46
CA GLN A 80 15.28 5.04 -1.58
C GLN A 80 14.26 5.87 -2.38
N ASP A 81 14.73 6.74 -3.25
CA ASP A 81 13.88 7.60 -4.09
C ASP A 81 12.99 6.75 -5.03
N ARG A 82 13.55 5.69 -5.64
CA ARG A 82 12.76 4.75 -6.45
C ARG A 82 11.70 4.03 -5.62
N LYS A 83 12.06 3.57 -4.41
CA LYS A 83 11.11 2.90 -3.51
C LYS A 83 9.99 3.85 -3.07
N SER A 84 10.29 5.13 -2.81
CA SER A 84 9.27 6.10 -2.41
C SER A 84 8.26 6.36 -3.54
N VAL A 85 8.75 6.50 -4.78
CA VAL A 85 7.88 6.65 -5.97
C VAL A 85 7.02 5.40 -6.18
N ASN A 86 7.60 4.21 -6.10
CA ASN A 86 6.86 2.96 -6.26
C ASN A 86 5.80 2.77 -5.15
N LEU A 87 6.15 3.09 -3.91
CA LEU A 87 5.21 3.05 -2.79
C LEU A 87 4.05 4.04 -2.99
N GLY A 88 4.35 5.24 -3.49
CA GLY A 88 3.33 6.23 -3.83
C GLY A 88 2.36 5.72 -4.90
N LYS A 89 2.88 5.08 -5.95
CA LYS A 89 2.06 4.44 -6.99
C LYS A 89 1.19 3.31 -6.41
N LEU A 90 1.77 2.41 -5.62
CA LEU A 90 1.05 1.28 -5.04
C LEU A 90 -0.08 1.75 -4.10
N LYS A 91 0.16 2.79 -3.30
CA LYS A 91 -0.89 3.40 -2.46
C LYS A 91 -2.00 4.04 -3.28
N ALA A 92 -1.67 4.68 -4.40
CA ALA A 92 -2.67 5.26 -5.29
C ALA A 92 -3.54 4.17 -5.94
N GLU A 93 -2.93 3.04 -6.31
CA GLU A 93 -3.62 1.87 -6.87
C GLU A 93 -4.49 1.17 -5.83
N GLU A 94 -3.98 0.92 -4.62
CA GLU A 94 -4.75 0.40 -3.48
C GLU A 94 -5.97 1.27 -3.17
N LYS A 95 -5.77 2.60 -3.15
CA LYS A 95 -6.87 3.55 -2.96
C LYS A 95 -7.89 3.45 -4.10
N ALA A 96 -7.44 3.39 -5.36
CA ALA A 96 -8.33 3.27 -6.50
C ALA A 96 -9.17 1.98 -6.43
N PHE A 97 -8.57 0.84 -6.08
CA PHE A 97 -9.31 -0.41 -5.88
C PHE A 97 -10.29 -0.33 -4.71
N THR A 98 -9.90 0.32 -3.61
CA THR A 98 -10.79 0.54 -2.46
C THR A 98 -11.99 1.38 -2.86
N ASP A 99 -11.77 2.51 -3.55
CA ASP A 99 -12.82 3.42 -4.00
C ASP A 99 -13.76 2.70 -5.02
N GLN A 100 -13.21 1.88 -5.91
CA GLN A 100 -14.00 1.05 -6.85
C GLN A 100 -14.87 0.03 -6.13
N ASN A 101 -14.29 -0.74 -5.18
CA ASN A 101 -15.03 -1.74 -4.42
C ASN A 101 -16.14 -1.09 -3.59
N ASP A 102 -15.87 0.08 -3.00
CA ASP A 102 -16.89 0.82 -2.27
C ASP A 102 -18.00 1.34 -3.19
N TYR A 103 -17.68 1.81 -4.40
CA TYR A 103 -18.70 2.20 -5.38
C TYR A 103 -19.57 1.02 -5.81
N LEU A 104 -18.96 -0.13 -6.12
CA LEU A 104 -19.69 -1.35 -6.47
C LEU A 104 -20.63 -1.76 -5.33
N ARG A 105 -20.09 -1.89 -4.12
CA ARG A 105 -20.82 -2.40 -2.94
C ARG A 105 -21.88 -1.43 -2.43
N LYS A 106 -21.51 -0.17 -2.18
CA LYS A 106 -22.36 0.82 -1.50
C LYS A 106 -23.34 1.51 -2.44
N THR A 107 -23.10 1.50 -3.75
CA THR A 107 -23.95 2.21 -4.71
C THR A 107 -24.61 1.24 -5.69
N LEU A 108 -23.83 0.56 -6.54
CA LEU A 108 -24.42 -0.20 -7.64
C LEU A 108 -25.18 -1.45 -7.18
N LEU A 109 -24.56 -2.28 -6.35
CA LEU A 109 -25.16 -3.53 -5.88
C LEU A 109 -26.29 -3.28 -4.89
N GLU A 110 -26.15 -2.30 -4.00
CA GLU A 110 -27.23 -1.91 -3.09
C GLU A 110 -28.48 -1.43 -3.85
N GLU A 111 -28.30 -0.54 -4.84
CA GLU A 111 -29.41 -0.09 -5.68
C GLU A 111 -30.01 -1.23 -6.50
N TYR A 112 -29.19 -2.16 -6.97
CA TYR A 112 -29.68 -3.34 -7.68
C TYR A 112 -30.55 -4.22 -6.78
N ILE A 113 -30.10 -4.55 -5.57
CA ILE A 113 -30.83 -5.39 -4.61
C ILE A 113 -32.17 -4.75 -4.27
N ARG A 114 -32.18 -3.44 -4.00
CA ARG A 114 -33.41 -2.67 -3.75
C ARG A 114 -34.37 -2.71 -4.94
N ARG A 115 -33.88 -2.68 -6.18
CA ARG A 115 -34.71 -2.80 -7.40
C ARG A 115 -35.13 -4.23 -7.70
N PHE A 116 -34.34 -5.22 -7.32
CA PHE A 116 -34.66 -6.62 -7.55
C PHE A 116 -35.95 -6.99 -6.80
N GLU A 117 -36.04 -6.61 -5.53
CA GLU A 117 -37.22 -6.83 -4.67
C GLU A 117 -38.51 -6.26 -5.26
N THR A 118 -38.45 -5.12 -5.95
CA THR A 118 -39.63 -4.45 -6.53
C THR A 118 -39.95 -4.88 -7.97
N ARG A 119 -39.06 -5.66 -8.61
CA ARG A 119 -39.19 -6.06 -10.03
C ARG A 119 -39.52 -7.54 -10.23
N ILE A 120 -39.34 -8.37 -9.20
CA ILE A 120 -39.83 -9.75 -9.23
C ILE A 120 -41.36 -9.76 -9.21
N HIS A 121 -41.96 -10.82 -9.76
CA HIS A 121 -43.40 -10.98 -9.68
C HIS A 121 -43.82 -11.29 -8.23
N ALA A 122 -45.02 -10.87 -7.81
CA ALA A 122 -45.47 -11.05 -6.42
C ALA A 122 -45.49 -12.53 -5.97
N SER A 123 -45.64 -13.47 -6.90
CA SER A 123 -45.58 -14.92 -6.64
C SER A 123 -44.17 -15.42 -6.30
N GLU A 124 -43.14 -14.71 -6.73
CA GLU A 124 -41.73 -15.08 -6.53
C GLU A 124 -41.16 -14.52 -5.22
N LYS A 125 -41.93 -13.67 -4.53
CA LYS A 125 -41.51 -13.02 -3.28
C LYS A 125 -41.01 -14.03 -2.26
N GLU A 126 -41.74 -15.12 -2.04
CA GLU A 126 -41.36 -16.16 -1.07
C GLU A 126 -39.99 -16.78 -1.38
N GLN A 127 -39.66 -16.94 -2.66
CA GLN A 127 -38.42 -17.56 -3.13
C GLN A 127 -37.19 -16.68 -2.89
N TYR A 128 -37.33 -15.36 -3.04
CA TYR A 128 -36.20 -14.44 -3.03
C TYR A 128 -36.13 -13.54 -1.78
N GLN A 129 -37.20 -13.40 -1.01
CA GLN A 129 -37.24 -12.48 0.14
C GLN A 129 -36.14 -12.77 1.17
N SER A 130 -35.83 -14.05 1.42
CA SER A 130 -34.86 -14.42 2.45
C SER A 130 -33.46 -13.97 2.07
N ILE A 131 -33.03 -14.22 0.83
CA ILE A 131 -31.69 -13.85 0.38
C ILE A 131 -31.52 -12.34 0.30
N VAL A 132 -32.56 -11.61 -0.14
CA VAL A 132 -32.57 -10.14 -0.20
C VAL A 132 -32.48 -9.56 1.21
N LYS A 133 -33.30 -10.07 2.13
CA LYS A 133 -33.31 -9.62 3.53
C LYS A 133 -31.96 -9.86 4.19
N THR A 134 -31.37 -11.05 4.08
CA THR A 134 -30.06 -11.35 4.66
C THR A 134 -28.96 -10.45 4.08
N ALA A 135 -28.96 -10.21 2.77
CA ALA A 135 -27.99 -9.30 2.15
C ALA A 135 -28.13 -7.85 2.66
N ARG A 136 -29.37 -7.36 2.80
CA ARG A 136 -29.68 -6.04 3.34
C ARG A 136 -29.25 -5.90 4.80
N GLU A 137 -29.66 -6.83 5.65
CA GLU A 137 -29.30 -6.85 7.08
C GLU A 137 -27.78 -6.90 7.27
N THR A 138 -27.08 -7.69 6.45
CA THR A 138 -25.60 -7.76 6.49
C THR A 138 -24.98 -6.42 6.09
N ASN A 139 -25.52 -5.75 5.07
CA ASN A 139 -25.03 -4.44 4.61
C ASN A 139 -25.32 -3.31 5.61
N GLU A 140 -26.47 -3.34 6.27
CA GLU A 140 -26.90 -2.34 7.26
C GLU A 140 -26.15 -2.48 8.60
N ASN A 141 -25.61 -3.67 8.90
CA ASN A 141 -24.84 -3.92 10.12
C ASN A 141 -23.42 -3.31 10.03
N PRO A 142 -23.09 -2.29 10.83
CA PRO A 142 -21.78 -1.63 10.79
C PRO A 142 -20.61 -2.55 11.21
N SER A 143 -20.90 -3.64 11.92
CA SER A 143 -19.91 -4.61 12.38
C SER A 143 -19.61 -5.70 11.33
N SER A 144 -20.34 -5.73 10.21
CA SER A 144 -20.12 -6.72 9.15
C SER A 144 -18.81 -6.48 8.41
N PRO A 145 -17.98 -7.52 8.20
CA PRO A 145 -16.82 -7.44 7.31
C PRO A 145 -17.24 -7.09 5.88
N ALA A 146 -16.43 -6.27 5.19
CA ALA A 146 -16.72 -5.86 3.81
C ALA A 146 -16.87 -7.05 2.84
N GLU A 147 -16.09 -8.10 3.05
CA GLU A 147 -16.16 -9.35 2.29
C GLU A 147 -17.52 -10.05 2.45
N SER A 148 -18.04 -10.15 3.68
CA SER A 148 -19.34 -10.76 3.95
C SER A 148 -20.48 -9.97 3.32
N VAL A 149 -20.41 -8.63 3.38
CA VAL A 149 -21.37 -7.76 2.69
C VAL A 149 -21.34 -8.02 1.19
N PHE A 150 -20.16 -7.99 0.57
CA PHE A 150 -20.01 -8.17 -0.86
C PHE A 150 -20.47 -9.57 -1.32
N THR A 151 -20.16 -10.61 -0.55
CA THR A 151 -20.61 -11.98 -0.81
C THR A 151 -22.14 -12.08 -0.76
N GLY A 152 -22.78 -11.50 0.27
CA GLY A 152 -24.24 -11.47 0.37
C GLY A 152 -24.89 -10.78 -0.82
N GLN A 153 -24.31 -9.66 -1.28
CA GLN A 153 -24.80 -8.95 -2.47
C GLN A 153 -24.64 -9.78 -3.75
N LEU A 154 -23.51 -10.47 -3.93
CA LEU A 154 -23.28 -11.34 -5.09
C LEU A 154 -24.23 -12.55 -5.11
N ILE A 155 -24.63 -13.08 -3.96
CA ILE A 155 -25.65 -14.14 -3.88
C ILE A 155 -26.98 -13.67 -4.47
N VAL A 156 -27.41 -12.43 -4.18
CA VAL A 156 -28.64 -11.87 -4.77
C VAL A 156 -28.50 -11.69 -6.28
N VAL A 157 -27.35 -11.20 -6.75
CA VAL A 157 -27.08 -11.08 -8.20
C VAL A 157 -27.10 -12.44 -8.88
N GLN A 158 -26.49 -13.46 -8.28
CA GLN A 158 -26.50 -14.82 -8.80
C GLN A 158 -27.93 -15.35 -8.90
N ALA A 159 -28.73 -15.21 -7.85
CA ALA A 159 -30.13 -15.62 -7.87
C ALA A 159 -30.93 -14.90 -8.96
N ALA A 160 -30.63 -13.62 -9.21
CA ALA A 160 -31.27 -12.87 -10.28
C ALA A 160 -30.84 -13.34 -11.68
N LEU A 161 -29.58 -13.76 -11.86
CA LEU A 161 -29.10 -14.39 -13.09
C LEU A 161 -29.74 -15.76 -13.31
N ASP A 162 -29.85 -16.58 -12.27
CA ASP A 162 -30.54 -17.87 -12.32
C ASP A 162 -32.01 -17.69 -12.71
N ARG A 163 -32.68 -16.70 -12.10
CA ARG A 163 -34.04 -16.29 -12.46
C ARG A 163 -34.16 -15.88 -13.93
N LEU A 164 -33.19 -15.11 -14.46
CA LEU A 164 -33.21 -14.71 -15.87
C LEU A 164 -33.17 -15.93 -16.80
N GLY A 165 -32.42 -16.97 -16.45
CA GLY A 165 -32.44 -18.24 -17.19
C GLY A 165 -33.81 -18.90 -17.16
N ASN A 166 -34.44 -18.98 -15.98
CA ASN A 166 -35.76 -19.57 -15.79
C ASN A 166 -36.88 -18.81 -16.50
N LEU A 167 -36.75 -17.48 -16.65
CA LEU A 167 -37.71 -16.65 -17.37
C LEU A 167 -37.77 -16.96 -18.87
N LEU A 168 -36.65 -17.37 -19.48
CA LEU A 168 -36.59 -17.65 -20.92
C LEU A 168 -37.27 -18.98 -21.29
N GLY A 169 -37.20 -19.97 -20.40
CA GLY A 169 -37.82 -21.29 -20.59
C GLY A 169 -39.19 -21.46 -19.96
N GLY A 170 -39.58 -20.53 -19.08
CA GLY A 170 -40.65 -20.75 -18.12
C GLY A 170 -40.22 -21.73 -17.02
N HIS A 171 -40.84 -21.63 -15.84
CA HIS A 171 -40.54 -22.53 -14.74
C HIS A 171 -41.70 -22.66 -13.77
N THR A 172 -41.72 -23.76 -13.03
CA THR A 172 -42.69 -24.05 -11.98
C THR A 172 -42.02 -24.01 -10.61
N TYR A 173 -42.72 -23.50 -9.61
CA TYR A 173 -42.20 -23.43 -8.24
C TYR A 173 -43.35 -23.46 -7.22
N ASP A 174 -43.07 -23.97 -6.03
CA ASP A 174 -44.05 -23.99 -4.95
C ASP A 174 -44.14 -22.62 -4.27
N GLY A 175 -45.33 -22.26 -3.80
CA GLY A 175 -45.52 -21.00 -3.11
C GLY A 175 -46.93 -20.86 -2.55
N THR A 176 -47.24 -19.63 -2.15
CA THR A 176 -48.50 -19.30 -1.50
C THR A 176 -49.17 -18.13 -2.22
N ALA A 177 -50.45 -18.27 -2.54
CA ALA A 177 -51.27 -17.21 -3.12
C ALA A 177 -52.47 -16.91 -2.20
N LEU A 178 -52.93 -15.67 -2.18
CA LEU A 178 -54.18 -15.31 -1.52
C LEU A 178 -55.36 -15.71 -2.40
N ASN A 179 -56.38 -16.35 -1.83
CA ASN A 179 -57.64 -16.60 -2.53
C ASN A 179 -58.53 -15.34 -2.54
N ALA A 180 -59.74 -15.44 -3.11
CA ALA A 180 -60.68 -14.33 -3.21
C ALA A 180 -61.10 -13.76 -1.84
N GLU A 181 -61.04 -14.57 -0.79
CA GLU A 181 -61.31 -14.20 0.60
C GLU A 181 -60.08 -13.62 1.32
N GLY A 182 -58.93 -13.51 0.64
CA GLY A 182 -57.68 -13.01 1.22
C GLY A 182 -56.97 -14.04 2.11
N ILE A 183 -57.34 -15.31 2.04
CA ILE A 183 -56.73 -16.40 2.79
C ILE A 183 -55.57 -16.98 1.99
N ALA A 184 -54.42 -17.12 2.65
CA ALA A 184 -53.24 -17.72 2.06
C ALA A 184 -53.44 -19.22 1.80
N GLU A 185 -53.23 -19.63 0.56
CA GLU A 185 -53.34 -21.01 0.10
C GLU A 185 -52.02 -21.49 -0.49
N ARG A 186 -51.57 -22.67 -0.06
CA ARG A 186 -50.37 -23.33 -0.57
C ARG A 186 -50.68 -24.02 -1.88
N GLY A 187 -49.78 -23.89 -2.85
CA GLY A 187 -49.91 -24.56 -4.13
C GLY A 187 -48.66 -24.41 -4.98
N LYS A 188 -48.84 -24.54 -6.29
CA LYS A 188 -47.77 -24.48 -7.28
C LYS A 188 -48.04 -23.38 -8.30
N PHE A 189 -47.00 -22.61 -8.59
CA PHE A 189 -47.00 -21.59 -9.64
C PHE A 189 -46.31 -22.13 -10.89
N ALA A 190 -46.78 -21.65 -12.05
CA ALA A 190 -46.06 -21.77 -13.31
C ALA A 190 -45.93 -20.38 -13.94
N MET A 191 -44.70 -19.97 -14.20
CA MET A 191 -44.38 -18.69 -14.85
C MET A 191 -44.02 -18.93 -16.30
N ILE A 192 -44.74 -18.25 -17.20
CA ILE A 192 -44.60 -18.36 -18.64
C ILE A 192 -44.53 -16.93 -19.21
N GLY A 193 -43.31 -16.40 -19.33
CA GLY A 193 -43.07 -15.02 -19.73
C GLY A 193 -43.66 -14.02 -18.73
N PRO A 194 -44.54 -13.09 -19.14
CA PRO A 194 -45.17 -12.13 -18.23
C PRO A 194 -46.37 -12.70 -17.46
N LEU A 195 -46.81 -13.92 -17.78
CA LEU A 195 -47.98 -14.53 -17.16
C LEU A 195 -47.55 -15.53 -16.09
N VAL A 196 -48.26 -15.52 -14.97
CA VAL A 196 -48.10 -16.50 -13.89
C VAL A 196 -49.45 -17.10 -13.60
N VAL A 197 -49.49 -18.43 -13.54
CA VAL A 197 -50.68 -19.18 -13.13
C VAL A 197 -50.40 -19.90 -11.81
N PHE A 198 -51.45 -20.16 -11.05
CA PHE A 198 -51.39 -20.85 -9.77
C PHE A 198 -52.43 -21.96 -9.72
N ALA A 199 -52.03 -23.11 -9.21
CA ALA A 199 -52.91 -24.19 -8.81
C ALA A 199 -52.75 -24.45 -7.31
N GLY A 200 -53.83 -24.22 -6.57
CA GLY A 200 -53.92 -24.47 -5.14
C GLY A 200 -54.09 -25.95 -4.85
N ASN A 201 -53.65 -26.36 -3.65
CA ASN A 201 -53.86 -27.72 -3.18
C ASN A 201 -55.35 -28.04 -2.94
N ASP A 202 -56.22 -27.03 -2.84
CA ASP A 202 -57.66 -27.19 -2.75
C ASP A 202 -58.34 -27.50 -4.11
N GLY A 203 -57.57 -27.53 -5.20
CA GLY A 203 -58.03 -27.82 -6.55
C GLY A 203 -58.47 -26.59 -7.35
N LYS A 204 -58.47 -25.38 -6.77
CA LYS A 204 -58.73 -24.15 -7.51
C LYS A 204 -57.48 -23.71 -8.26
N ALA A 205 -57.69 -23.22 -9.47
CA ALA A 205 -56.62 -22.74 -10.33
C ALA A 205 -57.04 -21.48 -11.10
N GLY A 206 -56.06 -20.66 -11.47
CA GLY A 206 -56.28 -19.36 -12.10
C GLY A 206 -55.00 -18.57 -12.34
N LEU A 207 -55.14 -17.29 -12.68
CA LEU A 207 -54.00 -16.38 -12.81
C LEU A 207 -53.50 -15.98 -11.42
N ALA A 208 -52.20 -15.83 -11.28
CA ALA A 208 -51.60 -15.21 -10.11
C ALA A 208 -51.28 -13.76 -10.45
N GLU A 209 -51.97 -12.80 -9.82
CA GLU A 209 -51.76 -11.37 -10.05
C GLU A 209 -51.48 -10.63 -8.75
N GLN A 210 -50.77 -9.50 -8.85
CA GLN A 210 -50.64 -8.58 -7.72
C GLN A 210 -51.79 -7.57 -7.74
N LEU A 211 -52.77 -7.77 -6.85
CA LEU A 211 -53.87 -6.80 -6.69
C LEU A 211 -53.41 -5.52 -5.99
N ARG A 212 -54.08 -4.40 -6.32
CA ARG A 212 -53.79 -3.10 -5.71
C ARG A 212 -53.97 -3.18 -4.19
N GLY A 213 -52.92 -2.80 -3.46
CA GLY A 213 -52.91 -2.84 -1.98
C GLY A 213 -52.42 -4.17 -1.39
N SER A 214 -52.14 -5.17 -2.22
CA SER A 214 -51.47 -6.41 -1.81
C SER A 214 -50.00 -6.41 -2.23
N THR A 215 -49.15 -7.02 -1.40
CA THR A 215 -47.76 -7.34 -1.75
C THR A 215 -47.56 -8.81 -2.11
N ASP A 216 -48.61 -9.61 -1.96
CA ASP A 216 -48.60 -11.04 -2.21
C ASP A 216 -49.44 -11.34 -3.47
N ALA A 217 -49.10 -12.43 -4.16
CA ALA A 217 -49.88 -12.88 -5.30
C ALA A 217 -51.29 -13.29 -4.87
N THR A 218 -52.28 -12.92 -5.66
CA THR A 218 -53.68 -13.28 -5.47
C THR A 218 -54.14 -14.14 -6.64
N LEU A 219 -54.84 -15.23 -6.32
CA LEU A 219 -55.50 -16.10 -7.28
C LEU A 219 -56.72 -15.38 -7.87
N VAL A 220 -56.66 -15.11 -9.18
CA VAL A 220 -57.77 -14.59 -9.97
C VAL A 220 -58.36 -15.74 -10.78
N ASN A 221 -59.59 -16.14 -10.44
CA ASN A 221 -60.32 -17.16 -11.18
C ASN A 221 -60.75 -16.61 -12.54
N ILE A 222 -60.33 -17.27 -13.63
CA ILE A 222 -60.62 -16.87 -15.01
C ILE A 222 -61.65 -17.76 -15.70
N GLY A 223 -62.31 -18.67 -14.98
CA GLY A 223 -63.32 -19.57 -15.51
C GLY A 223 -62.95 -21.05 -15.39
N PRO A 224 -63.94 -21.94 -15.17
CA PRO A 224 -63.70 -23.38 -14.98
C PRO A 224 -63.08 -24.07 -16.21
N GLU A 225 -63.33 -23.56 -17.41
CA GLU A 225 -62.78 -24.06 -18.68
C GLU A 225 -61.25 -24.01 -18.75
N HIS A 226 -60.61 -23.15 -17.96
CA HIS A 226 -59.16 -22.97 -17.96
C HIS A 226 -58.46 -23.74 -16.83
N GLN A 227 -59.19 -24.19 -15.79
CA GLN A 227 -58.59 -24.82 -14.61
C GLN A 227 -57.80 -26.09 -14.94
N ALA A 228 -58.37 -27.00 -15.74
CA ALA A 228 -57.70 -28.25 -16.10
C ALA A 228 -56.39 -27.99 -16.86
N GLY A 229 -56.37 -26.97 -17.73
CA GLY A 229 -55.17 -26.57 -18.45
C GLY A 229 -54.09 -26.00 -17.52
N ILE A 230 -54.49 -25.14 -16.57
CA ILE A 230 -53.56 -24.56 -15.58
C ILE A 230 -52.96 -25.64 -14.69
N ILE A 231 -53.77 -26.56 -14.18
CA ILE A 231 -53.31 -27.69 -13.35
C ILE A 231 -52.32 -28.58 -14.14
N ALA A 232 -52.44 -28.67 -15.46
CA ALA A 232 -51.53 -29.48 -16.28
C ALA A 232 -50.15 -28.85 -16.50
N VAL A 233 -50.03 -27.52 -16.40
CA VAL A 233 -48.76 -26.79 -16.59
C VAL A 233 -48.13 -26.30 -15.28
N THR A 234 -48.84 -26.47 -14.17
CA THR A 234 -48.33 -26.21 -12.81
C THR A 234 -47.79 -27.51 -12.24
#